data_AF-A0A7L5YTD7-F1
#
_entry.id   AF-A0A7L5YTD7-F1
#
_cell.length_a   1.000
_cell.length_b   1.000
_cell.length_c   1.000
_cell.angle_alpha   90.00
_cell.angle_beta   90.00
_cell.angle_gamma   90.00
#
_symmetry.space_group_name_H-M   'P 1'
#
loop_
_entity.id
_entity.type
_entity.pdbx_description
1 polymer ?
#
loop_
_entity_poly.entity_id
_entity_poly.type
_entity_poly.pdbx_seq_one_letter_code
_entity_poly.pdbx_strand_id
1 'polypeptide(L)'
;MRPAWAWDDGQEHVFIEALQVNDGRTETSNPTREPFDGYRLRMAKAGWNGLYAWLTDGQLGKHDIALYADIGQWQPGQWHHLAVVWQPVDPGTSHHRLTLWVDGVQQDSQVLRRPLVGQPDVLSVGNSFAGDAPAQSVLDEPHISRVARVGNSQATRLLVSQGEGHRIDVTDWLGNLVSQYGRRGAGPGQWAFPRA
;
A
#
# COMPACT_ATOMS: atom_id res chain seq x y z
N MET A 1 3.12 -9.53 -3.18
CA MET A 1 4.51 -9.82 -2.81
C MET A 1 4.69 -11.31 -2.53
N ARG A 2 5.90 -11.83 -2.72
CA ARG A 2 6.26 -13.24 -2.52
C ARG A 2 7.51 -13.32 -1.64
N PRO A 3 7.37 -13.62 -0.34
CA PRO A 3 8.49 -13.61 0.60
C PRO A 3 9.43 -14.79 0.36
N ALA A 4 10.72 -14.60 0.62
CA ALA A 4 11.71 -15.69 0.65
C ALA A 4 11.85 -16.32 2.05
N TRP A 5 11.08 -15.83 3.01
CA TRP A 5 11.15 -16.16 4.43
C TRP A 5 9.81 -16.73 4.94
N ALA A 6 9.89 -17.38 6.10
CA ALA A 6 8.74 -17.84 6.88
C ALA A 6 8.45 -16.85 8.02
N TRP A 7 7.35 -17.05 8.74
CA TRP A 7 6.86 -16.09 9.74
C TRP A 7 7.89 -15.74 10.84
N ASP A 8 8.74 -16.69 11.27
CA ASP A 8 9.72 -16.50 12.35
C ASP A 8 11.14 -16.80 11.88
N ASP A 9 11.76 -15.85 11.18
CA ASP A 9 13.18 -15.88 10.84
C ASP A 9 14.01 -14.88 11.67
N GLY A 10 13.41 -14.26 12.69
CA GLY A 10 14.08 -13.30 13.56
C GLY A 10 14.44 -11.96 12.90
N GLN A 11 14.12 -11.73 11.63
CA GLN A 11 14.53 -10.56 10.86
C GLN A 11 13.38 -9.61 10.56
N GLU A 12 13.69 -8.31 10.50
CA GLU A 12 12.76 -7.30 10.02
C GLU A 12 12.86 -7.18 8.49
N HIS A 13 11.70 -7.20 7.81
CA HIS A 13 11.61 -7.08 6.36
C HIS A 13 10.70 -5.92 5.99
N VAL A 14 11.29 -4.82 5.52
CA VAL A 14 10.54 -3.61 5.16
C VAL A 14 10.15 -3.64 3.69
N PHE A 15 8.84 -3.59 3.41
CA PHE A 15 8.31 -3.60 2.04
C PHE A 15 8.23 -2.19 1.46
N ILE A 16 7.66 -1.26 2.24
CA ILE A 16 7.50 0.14 1.88
C ILE A 16 7.74 0.97 3.14
N GLU A 17 8.50 2.04 3.00
CA GLU A 17 8.69 3.04 4.05
C GLU A 17 8.63 4.44 3.44
N ALA A 18 7.75 5.29 3.97
CA ALA A 18 7.63 6.68 3.61
C ALA A 18 8.02 7.55 4.81
N LEU A 19 8.90 8.51 4.60
CA LEU A 19 9.43 9.39 5.63
C LEU A 19 9.29 10.84 5.18
N GLN A 20 8.72 11.67 6.05
CA GLN A 20 8.88 13.11 5.98
C GLN A 20 10.04 13.52 6.88
N VAL A 21 11.00 14.22 6.31
CA VAL A 21 12.19 14.78 6.96
C VAL A 21 12.00 16.29 6.99
N ASN A 22 11.56 16.88 8.12
CA ASN A 22 11.65 18.34 8.22
C ASN A 22 13.10 18.71 8.53
N ASP A 23 13.77 19.29 7.53
CA ASP A 23 15.17 19.68 7.58
C ASP A 23 15.37 20.91 8.47
N GLY A 24 15.68 20.66 9.73
CA GLY A 24 16.37 21.60 10.60
C GLY A 24 17.68 21.05 11.16
N ARG A 25 18.05 19.81 10.80
CA ARG A 25 19.25 19.13 11.28
C ARG A 25 19.82 18.29 10.15
N THR A 26 20.96 18.74 9.65
CA THR A 26 21.80 18.06 8.67
C THR A 26 22.06 16.61 9.09
N GLU A 27 21.86 15.72 8.12
CA GLU A 27 22.30 14.33 8.07
C GLU A 27 23.49 14.05 8.98
N THR A 28 23.27 13.35 10.09
CA THR A 28 24.27 12.43 10.67
C THR A 28 23.58 11.60 11.74
N SER A 29 23.85 10.29 11.68
CA SER A 29 23.44 9.23 12.60
C SER A 29 21.99 8.72 12.49
N ASN A 30 21.89 7.53 11.91
CA ASN A 30 20.89 6.49 12.15
C ASN A 30 19.44 6.96 12.48
N PRO A 31 18.54 7.04 11.49
CA PRO A 31 17.14 7.48 11.66
C PRO A 31 16.28 6.50 12.49
N THR A 32 16.84 5.38 12.96
CA THR A 32 16.18 4.49 13.94
C THR A 32 16.38 4.93 15.40
N ARG A 33 17.27 5.89 15.67
CA ARG A 33 17.64 6.31 17.04
C ARG A 33 17.53 7.82 17.33
N GLU A 34 17.59 8.68 16.32
CA GLU A 34 17.48 10.14 16.52
C GLU A 34 16.03 10.64 16.35
N PRO A 35 15.61 11.68 17.09
CA PRO A 35 14.31 12.31 16.90
C PRO A 35 14.24 12.94 15.50
N PHE A 36 13.35 12.44 14.65
CA PHE A 36 12.99 13.09 13.40
C PHE A 36 11.76 13.97 13.65
N ASP A 37 11.81 15.23 13.25
CA ASP A 37 10.62 16.09 13.31
C ASP A 37 9.80 15.86 12.04
N GLY A 38 8.90 14.88 12.03
CA GLY A 38 8.10 14.53 10.84
C GLY A 38 7.27 13.26 11.01
N TYR A 39 6.78 12.71 9.91
CA TYR A 39 5.98 11.48 9.92
C TYR A 39 6.69 10.32 9.24
N ARG A 40 6.47 9.12 9.76
CA ARG A 40 6.92 7.87 9.15
C ARG A 40 5.74 6.92 9.00
N LEU A 41 5.55 6.41 7.79
CA LEU A 41 4.69 5.25 7.52
C LEU A 41 5.57 4.09 7.07
N ARG A 42 5.49 2.95 7.76
CA ARG A 42 6.22 1.74 7.41
C ARG A 42 5.27 0.56 7.31
N MET A 43 5.42 -0.24 6.26
CA MET A 43 4.83 -1.57 6.14
C MET A 43 5.93 -2.60 6.11
N ALA A 44 5.91 -3.53 7.06
CA ALA A 44 6.98 -4.50 7.23
C ALA A 44 6.49 -5.79 7.90
N LYS A 45 7.30 -6.84 7.82
CA LYS A 45 7.25 -7.97 8.75
C LYS A 45 8.24 -7.70 9.89
N ALA A 46 7.78 -7.82 11.14
CA ALA A 46 8.64 -7.62 12.30
C ALA A 46 9.57 -8.81 12.53
N GLY A 47 10.75 -8.57 13.13
CA GLY A 47 11.65 -9.66 13.53
C GLY A 47 11.13 -10.55 14.67
N TRP A 48 10.05 -10.16 15.33
CA TRP A 48 9.53 -10.80 16.54
C TRP A 48 8.02 -11.08 16.48
N ASN A 49 7.37 -10.79 15.34
CA ASN A 49 5.92 -10.91 15.17
C ASN A 49 5.55 -11.01 13.68
N GLY A 50 4.26 -10.97 13.37
CA GLY A 50 3.75 -10.94 12.01
C GLY A 50 3.96 -9.62 11.26
N LEU A 51 3.02 -9.29 10.38
CA LEU A 51 3.06 -8.04 9.62
C LEU A 51 2.61 -6.88 10.48
N TYR A 52 3.15 -5.71 10.17
CA TYR A 52 2.65 -4.47 10.71
C TYR A 52 2.62 -3.34 9.67
N ALA A 53 1.69 -2.41 9.89
CA ALA A 53 1.70 -1.09 9.30
C ALA A 53 1.78 -0.06 10.43
N TRP A 54 2.91 0.64 10.54
CA TRP A 54 3.19 1.56 11.62
C TRP A 54 3.28 2.98 11.10
N LEU A 55 2.48 3.85 11.70
CA LEU A 55 2.49 5.27 11.49
C LEU A 55 2.97 5.99 12.77
N THR A 56 4.01 6.80 12.65
CA THR A 56 4.66 7.53 13.75
C THR A 56 4.69 9.02 13.47
N ASP A 57 4.31 9.81 14.48
CA ASP A 57 4.62 11.24 14.60
C ASP A 57 5.90 11.42 15.42
N GLY A 58 6.95 11.94 14.79
CA GLY A 58 8.26 12.12 15.38
C GLY A 58 8.42 13.37 16.25
N GLN A 59 7.44 14.27 16.30
CA GLN A 59 7.46 15.41 17.23
C GLN A 59 7.40 14.95 18.71
N LEU A 60 7.84 15.80 19.63
CA LEU A 60 7.97 15.56 21.09
C LEU A 60 6.63 15.31 21.85
N GLY A 61 5.56 14.90 21.15
CA GLY A 61 4.27 14.46 21.67
C GLY A 61 3.76 13.14 21.03
N LYS A 62 4.68 12.30 20.55
CA LYS A 62 4.54 10.95 19.94
C LYS A 62 3.13 10.38 19.86
N HIS A 63 2.60 10.32 18.64
CA HIS A 63 1.44 9.52 18.30
C HIS A 63 1.90 8.36 17.41
N ASP A 64 1.93 7.17 17.99
CA ASP A 64 2.33 5.93 17.33
C ASP A 64 1.10 5.03 17.18
N ILE A 65 0.79 4.64 15.94
CA ILE A 65 -0.25 3.66 15.67
C ILE A 65 0.33 2.56 14.80
N ALA A 66 0.37 1.37 15.37
CA ALA A 66 0.71 0.15 14.66
C ALA A 66 -0.55 -0.69 14.49
N LEU A 67 -0.79 -1.09 13.25
CA LEU A 67 -1.77 -2.11 12.88
C LEU A 67 -1.02 -3.41 12.65
N TYR A 68 -1.61 -4.53 13.06
CA TYR A 68 -0.95 -5.83 12.98
C TYR A 68 -1.75 -6.84 12.17
N ALA A 69 -1.07 -7.82 11.58
CA ALA A 69 -1.69 -9.00 11.01
C ALA A 69 -0.88 -10.25 11.36
N ASP A 70 -1.59 -11.31 11.74
CA ASP A 70 -1.00 -12.63 11.95
C ASP A 70 -0.70 -13.28 10.60
N ILE A 71 0.54 -13.75 10.46
CA ILE A 71 1.05 -14.45 9.28
C ILE A 71 1.74 -15.76 9.66
N GLY A 72 1.46 -16.34 10.83
CA GLY A 72 2.07 -17.57 11.31
C GLY A 72 1.94 -18.77 10.36
N GLN A 73 0.96 -18.72 9.45
CA GLN A 73 0.70 -19.74 8.43
C GLN A 73 1.44 -19.52 7.10
N TRP A 74 2.07 -18.36 6.90
CA TRP A 74 2.73 -18.04 5.64
C TRP A 74 3.94 -18.94 5.37
N GLN A 75 4.10 -19.32 4.11
CA GLN A 75 5.24 -20.10 3.64
C GLN A 75 6.08 -19.29 2.64
N PRO A 76 7.41 -19.48 2.60
CA PRO A 76 8.26 -18.91 1.57
C PRO A 76 7.74 -19.24 0.17
N GLY A 77 7.81 -18.28 -0.75
CA GLY A 77 7.44 -18.48 -2.15
C GLY A 77 5.94 -18.38 -2.44
N GLN A 78 5.07 -18.17 -1.45
CA GLN A 78 3.65 -17.94 -1.68
C GLN A 78 3.34 -16.47 -1.99
N TRP A 79 2.46 -16.23 -2.95
CA TRP A 79 2.04 -14.87 -3.29
C TRP A 79 0.97 -14.39 -2.31
N HIS A 80 1.20 -13.20 -1.75
CA HIS A 80 0.26 -12.49 -0.89
C HIS A 80 -0.01 -11.09 -1.41
N HIS A 81 -1.23 -10.61 -1.24
CA HIS A 81 -1.63 -9.24 -1.55
C HIS A 81 -1.72 -8.42 -0.27
N LEU A 82 -1.04 -7.28 -0.25
CA LEU A 82 -0.91 -6.42 0.91
C LEU A 82 -1.42 -5.02 0.58
N ALA A 83 -2.19 -4.41 1.48
CA ALA A 83 -2.59 -3.02 1.34
C ALA A 83 -2.69 -2.30 2.69
N VAL A 84 -2.27 -1.04 2.69
CA VAL A 84 -2.51 -0.08 3.77
C VAL A 84 -3.35 1.05 3.19
N VAL A 85 -4.47 1.35 3.85
CA VAL A 85 -5.43 2.36 3.38
C VAL A 85 -5.56 3.46 4.39
N TRP A 86 -5.46 4.70 3.92
CA TRP A 86 -5.68 5.93 4.69
C TRP A 86 -6.87 6.68 4.10
N GLN A 87 -7.97 6.81 4.84
CA GLN A 87 -9.20 7.42 4.31
C GLN A 87 -9.93 8.29 5.35
N PRO A 88 -10.60 9.38 4.94
CA PRO A 88 -11.46 10.16 5.84
C PRO A 88 -12.54 9.30 6.48
N VAL A 89 -12.91 9.60 7.73
CA VAL A 89 -13.98 8.87 8.44
C VAL A 89 -15.31 9.60 8.36
N ASP A 90 -15.31 10.90 8.62
CA ASP A 90 -16.54 11.72 8.67
C ASP A 90 -16.35 13.03 7.90
N PRO A 91 -17.34 13.46 7.10
CA PRO A 91 -17.33 14.79 6.48
C PRO A 91 -17.18 15.90 7.51
N GLY A 92 -16.33 16.89 7.22
CA GLY A 92 -16.10 18.03 8.11
C GLY A 92 -15.16 17.75 9.29
N THR A 93 -14.63 16.54 9.41
CA THR A 93 -13.56 16.23 10.38
C THR A 93 -12.22 16.09 9.68
N SER A 94 -11.15 16.24 10.47
CA SER A 94 -9.79 15.90 10.06
C SER A 94 -9.49 14.41 10.32
N HIS A 95 -10.46 13.64 10.81
CA HIS A 95 -10.23 12.25 11.22
C HIS A 95 -10.04 11.34 10.02
N HIS A 96 -9.07 10.44 10.14
CA HIS A 96 -8.78 9.46 9.11
C HIS A 96 -8.60 8.09 9.74
N ARG A 97 -8.97 7.06 8.99
CA ARG A 97 -8.82 5.66 9.38
C ARG A 97 -7.66 5.05 8.62
N LEU A 98 -6.69 4.53 9.36
CA LEU A 98 -5.66 3.64 8.84
C LEU A 98 -6.21 2.21 8.90
N THR A 99 -6.07 1.44 7.82
CA THR A 99 -6.54 0.05 7.77
C THR A 99 -5.51 -0.83 7.08
N LEU A 100 -5.21 -1.98 7.66
CA LEU A 100 -4.33 -3.00 7.11
C LEU A 100 -5.17 -4.14 6.51
N TRP A 101 -4.86 -4.51 5.27
CA TRP A 101 -5.47 -5.62 4.55
C TRP A 101 -4.40 -6.62 4.13
N VAL A 102 -4.72 -7.90 4.32
CA VAL A 102 -3.91 -9.04 3.87
C VAL A 102 -4.82 -9.97 3.08
N ASP A 103 -4.43 -10.29 1.84
CA ASP A 103 -5.16 -11.17 0.92
C ASP A 103 -6.64 -10.77 0.74
N GLY A 104 -6.90 -9.46 0.76
CA GLY A 104 -8.24 -8.89 0.63
C GLY A 104 -9.09 -8.93 1.90
N VAL A 105 -8.55 -9.42 3.02
CA VAL A 105 -9.20 -9.46 4.33
C VAL A 105 -8.65 -8.33 5.21
N GLN A 106 -9.55 -7.57 5.84
CA GLN A 106 -9.16 -6.54 6.81
C GLN A 106 -8.62 -7.23 8.06
N GLN A 107 -7.39 -6.88 8.45
CA GLN A 107 -6.73 -7.45 9.62
C GLN A 107 -6.90 -6.56 10.84
N ASP A 108 -6.63 -5.26 10.67
CA ASP A 108 -6.73 -4.28 11.75
C ASP A 108 -7.03 -2.88 11.20
N SER A 109 -7.63 -2.02 12.02
CA SER A 109 -8.07 -0.68 11.64
C SER A 109 -8.19 0.26 12.84
N GLN A 110 -7.62 1.46 12.73
CA GLN A 110 -7.69 2.48 13.77
C GLN A 110 -7.99 3.87 13.21
N VAL A 111 -8.72 4.68 13.99
CA VAL A 111 -9.04 6.07 13.66
C VAL A 111 -8.05 7.01 14.33
N LEU A 112 -7.40 7.84 13.52
CA LEU A 112 -6.56 8.94 13.95
C LEU A 112 -7.38 10.21 13.97
N ARG A 113 -7.48 10.82 15.16
CA ARG A 113 -8.16 12.11 15.34
C ARG A 113 -7.31 13.32 14.98
N ARG A 114 -6.00 13.11 14.85
CA ARG A 114 -5.04 14.09 14.34
C ARG A 114 -4.44 13.50 13.07
N PRO A 115 -4.86 13.96 11.88
CA PRO A 115 -4.33 13.39 10.65
C PRO A 115 -2.89 13.82 10.43
N LEU A 116 -2.18 13.01 9.65
CA LEU A 116 -0.91 13.41 9.07
C LEU A 116 -1.12 14.64 8.20
N VAL A 117 -0.27 15.65 8.40
CA VAL A 117 -0.22 16.85 7.56
C VAL A 117 1.16 16.89 6.93
N GLY A 118 1.21 16.89 5.59
CA GLY A 118 2.46 16.91 4.84
C GLY A 118 2.49 15.87 3.73
N GLN A 119 3.64 15.80 3.05
CA GLN A 119 3.95 14.78 2.07
C GLN A 119 5.27 14.12 2.50
N PRO A 120 5.47 12.81 2.23
CA PRO A 120 6.77 12.19 2.47
C PRO A 120 7.81 12.78 1.52
N ASP A 121 9.00 13.06 2.04
CA ASP A 121 10.17 13.48 1.26
C ASP A 121 10.85 12.27 0.60
N VAL A 122 10.81 11.13 1.30
CA VAL A 122 11.41 9.88 0.83
C VAL A 122 10.39 8.76 0.86
N LEU A 123 10.40 7.96 -0.21
CA LEU A 123 9.68 6.70 -0.32
C LEU A 123 10.69 5.61 -0.69
N SER A 124 10.92 4.67 0.22
CA SER A 124 11.70 3.45 0.00
C SER A 124 10.78 2.28 -0.31
N VAL A 125 11.20 1.43 -1.25
CA VAL A 125 10.52 0.20 -1.63
C VAL A 125 11.53 -0.95 -1.59
N GLY A 126 11.19 -2.02 -0.87
CA GLY A 126 12.00 -3.24 -0.75
C GLY A 126 13.13 -3.19 0.29
N ASN A 127 13.28 -2.08 1.02
CA ASN A 127 14.20 -1.95 2.14
C ASN A 127 13.74 -0.81 3.08
N SER A 128 14.28 -0.74 4.29
CA SER A 128 14.19 0.46 5.11
C SER A 128 14.92 1.62 4.45
N PHE A 129 14.55 2.84 4.82
CA PHE A 129 15.26 4.06 4.43
C PHE A 129 16.75 4.04 4.84
N ALA A 130 17.08 3.36 5.95
CA ALA A 130 18.46 3.20 6.41
C ALA A 130 19.24 2.10 5.65
N GLY A 131 18.56 1.30 4.82
CA GLY A 131 19.17 0.22 4.04
C GLY A 131 19.45 -1.06 4.82
N ASP A 132 19.00 -1.17 6.07
CA ASP A 132 19.36 -2.22 7.03
C ASP A 132 18.29 -3.32 7.21
N ALA A 133 17.13 -3.21 6.55
CA ALA A 133 16.02 -4.17 6.69
C ALA A 133 15.43 -4.55 5.32
N PRO A 134 16.19 -5.27 4.46
CA PRO A 134 15.73 -5.64 3.13
C PRO A 134 14.48 -6.53 3.22
N ALA A 135 13.51 -6.30 2.33
CA ALA A 135 12.26 -7.05 2.28
C ALA A 135 12.45 -8.56 2.10
N GLN A 136 13.56 -8.97 1.47
CA GLN A 136 13.84 -10.36 1.07
C GLN A 136 12.61 -11.04 0.44
N SER A 137 12.00 -10.34 -0.51
CA SER A 137 10.75 -10.72 -1.15
C SER A 137 10.75 -10.24 -2.59
N VAL A 138 10.05 -10.94 -3.48
CA VAL A 138 9.66 -10.37 -4.77
C VAL A 138 8.48 -9.45 -4.53
N LEU A 139 8.61 -8.17 -4.90
CA LEU A 139 7.50 -7.22 -4.92
C LEU A 139 7.02 -7.14 -6.37
N ASP A 140 5.72 -7.20 -6.55
CA ASP A 140 5.08 -7.06 -7.86
C ASP A 140 3.86 -6.16 -7.73
N GLU A 141 3.59 -5.41 -8.80
CA GLU A 141 2.48 -4.45 -8.93
C GLU A 141 2.35 -3.43 -7.77
N PRO A 142 3.42 -2.74 -7.32
CA PRO A 142 3.29 -1.70 -6.31
C PRO A 142 2.41 -0.56 -6.85
N HIS A 143 1.35 -0.21 -6.11
CA HIS A 143 0.40 0.81 -6.52
C HIS A 143 0.12 1.79 -5.38
N ILE A 144 0.27 3.09 -5.67
CA ILE A 144 0.01 4.19 -4.73
C ILE A 144 -1.06 5.08 -5.32
N SER A 145 -2.04 5.46 -4.50
CA SER A 145 -3.21 6.20 -4.99
C SER A 145 -3.70 7.23 -3.99
N ARG A 146 -4.26 8.32 -4.52
CA ARG A 146 -4.98 9.34 -3.73
C ARG A 146 -6.40 8.90 -3.34
N VAL A 147 -6.87 7.78 -3.89
CA VAL A 147 -8.19 7.23 -3.61
C VAL A 147 -8.02 5.90 -2.91
N ALA A 148 -8.71 5.73 -1.78
CA ALA A 148 -8.76 4.46 -1.08
C ALA A 148 -9.30 3.36 -2.01
N ARG A 149 -8.50 2.31 -2.20
CA ARG A 149 -8.90 1.12 -2.94
C ARG A 149 -9.19 0.05 -1.91
N VAL A 150 -10.47 -0.10 -1.60
CA VAL A 150 -10.98 -1.06 -0.61
C VAL A 150 -11.56 -2.24 -1.36
N GLY A 151 -11.07 -3.46 -1.10
CA GLY A 151 -11.64 -4.68 -1.69
C GLY A 151 -10.60 -5.70 -2.16
N ASN A 152 -11.08 -6.87 -2.55
CA ASN A 152 -10.25 -7.95 -3.06
C ASN A 152 -9.63 -7.55 -4.42
N SER A 153 -8.33 -7.77 -4.57
CA SER A 153 -7.64 -7.67 -5.87
C SER A 153 -8.26 -8.58 -6.93
N GLN A 154 -9.06 -9.58 -6.54
CA GLN A 154 -9.80 -10.46 -7.44
C GLN A 154 -11.03 -9.83 -8.10
N ALA A 155 -11.58 -8.72 -7.59
CA ALA A 155 -12.66 -7.98 -8.27
C ALA A 155 -12.15 -6.81 -9.11
N THR A 156 -10.87 -6.44 -8.99
CA THR A 156 -10.28 -5.45 -9.89
C THR A 156 -10.36 -5.97 -11.33
N ARG A 157 -10.80 -5.10 -12.22
CA ARG A 157 -10.85 -5.36 -13.66
C ARG A 157 -9.97 -4.36 -14.36
N LEU A 158 -9.23 -4.81 -15.37
CA LEU A 158 -8.57 -3.90 -16.30
C LEU A 158 -9.57 -3.59 -17.42
N LEU A 159 -9.73 -2.31 -17.73
CA LEU A 159 -10.54 -1.84 -18.86
C LEU A 159 -9.59 -1.47 -19.98
N VAL A 160 -9.61 -2.23 -21.07
CA VAL A 160 -8.73 -2.02 -22.22
C VAL A 160 -9.55 -1.45 -23.37
N SER A 161 -9.18 -0.26 -23.82
CA SER A 161 -9.81 0.37 -24.98
C SER A 161 -9.32 -0.26 -26.28
N GLN A 162 -10.23 -0.87 -27.04
CA GLN A 162 -9.93 -1.48 -28.34
C GLN A 162 -10.40 -0.56 -29.46
N GLY A 163 -9.50 0.29 -29.96
CA GLY A 163 -9.81 1.30 -30.97
C GLY A 163 -10.41 0.72 -32.25
N GLU A 164 -9.75 -0.26 -32.85
CA GLU A 164 -10.23 -0.95 -34.06
C GLU A 164 -11.41 -1.89 -33.77
N GLY A 165 -11.44 -2.45 -32.55
CA GLY A 165 -12.50 -3.32 -32.09
C GLY A 165 -13.80 -2.60 -31.75
N HIS A 166 -13.79 -1.27 -31.72
CA HIS A 166 -14.95 -0.43 -31.37
C HIS A 166 -15.56 -0.75 -30.00
N ARG A 167 -14.75 -1.23 -29.07
CA ARG A 167 -15.20 -1.84 -27.81
C ARG A 167 -14.23 -1.57 -26.66
N ILE A 168 -14.67 -1.88 -25.45
CA ILE A 168 -13.86 -1.94 -24.24
C ILE A 168 -13.86 -3.40 -23.79
N ASP A 169 -12.66 -3.97 -23.65
CA ASP A 169 -12.47 -5.29 -23.06
C ASP A 169 -12.31 -5.12 -21.54
N VAL A 170 -13.05 -5.92 -20.78
CA VAL A 170 -12.91 -6.01 -19.33
C VAL A 170 -12.19 -7.30 -19.05
N THR A 171 -10.99 -7.22 -18.49
CA THR A 171 -10.20 -8.40 -18.15
C THR A 171 -10.04 -8.52 -16.64
N ASP A 172 -9.74 -9.74 -16.16
CA ASP A 172 -9.18 -9.90 -14.83
C ASP A 172 -7.72 -9.37 -14.80
N TRP A 173 -7.10 -9.40 -13.63
CA TRP A 173 -5.73 -8.93 -13.43
C TRP A 173 -4.68 -9.80 -14.13
N LEU A 174 -5.02 -11.05 -14.50
CA LEU A 174 -4.16 -11.93 -15.31
C LEU A 174 -4.28 -11.66 -16.82
N GLY A 175 -5.16 -10.73 -17.22
CA GLY A 175 -5.43 -10.41 -18.63
C GLY A 175 -6.44 -11.35 -19.29
N ASN A 176 -7.09 -12.24 -18.55
CA ASN A 176 -8.14 -13.09 -19.11
C ASN A 176 -9.40 -12.24 -19.35
N LEU A 177 -10.00 -12.40 -20.53
CA LEU A 177 -11.22 -11.67 -20.89
C LEU A 177 -12.39 -12.11 -20.01
N VAL A 178 -13.00 -11.16 -19.30
CA VAL A 178 -14.19 -11.37 -18.45
C VAL A 178 -15.45 -10.94 -19.18
N SER A 179 -15.44 -9.76 -19.81
CA SER A 179 -16.58 -9.26 -20.61
C SER A 179 -16.13 -8.22 -21.64
N GLN A 180 -17.05 -7.87 -22.54
CA GLN A 180 -16.82 -6.86 -23.58
C GLN A 180 -18.02 -5.94 -23.66
N TYR A 181 -17.76 -4.66 -23.85
CA TYR A 181 -18.78 -3.65 -24.09
C TYR A 181 -18.51 -2.96 -25.41
N GLY A 182 -19.57 -2.67 -26.15
CA GLY A 182 -19.49 -1.85 -27.36
C GLY A 182 -19.31 -2.58 -28.67
N ARG A 183 -19.62 -1.83 -29.72
CA ARG A 183 -19.48 -2.18 -31.12
C ARG A 183 -19.50 -0.90 -31.95
N ARG A 184 -19.19 -1.01 -33.23
CA ARG A 184 -19.28 0.10 -34.18
C ARG A 184 -20.71 0.65 -34.27
N GLY A 185 -20.87 1.96 -34.14
CA GLY A 185 -22.13 2.65 -34.43
C GLY A 185 -22.32 3.94 -33.63
N ALA A 186 -23.55 4.46 -33.63
CA ALA A 186 -23.91 5.77 -33.05
C ALA A 186 -25.02 5.68 -31.97
N GLY A 187 -25.53 4.48 -31.68
CA GLY A 187 -26.50 4.27 -30.60
C GLY A 187 -25.84 4.23 -29.21
N PRO A 188 -26.63 4.24 -28.12
CA PRO A 188 -26.11 4.10 -26.77
C PRO A 188 -25.20 2.88 -26.62
N GLY A 189 -24.00 3.09 -26.06
CA GLY A 189 -22.99 2.05 -25.88
C GLY A 189 -22.26 1.62 -27.17
N GLN A 190 -22.41 2.35 -28.28
CA GLN A 190 -21.66 2.11 -29.52
C GLN A 190 -20.57 3.17 -29.71
N TRP A 191 -19.43 2.78 -30.28
CA TRP A 191 -18.27 3.65 -30.46
C TRP A 191 -17.62 3.42 -31.82
N ALA A 192 -16.97 4.45 -32.38
CA ALA A 192 -16.26 4.33 -33.64
C ALA A 192 -14.76 4.12 -33.45
N PHE A 193 -14.13 4.66 -32.41
CA PHE A 193 -12.71 4.43 -32.11
C PHE A 193 -12.45 4.82 -30.65
N PRO A 194 -12.84 3.99 -29.66
CA PRO A 194 -12.59 4.33 -28.26
C PRO A 194 -11.08 4.44 -28.02
N ARG A 195 -10.65 5.44 -27.25
CA ARG A 195 -9.25 5.68 -26.85
C ARG A 195 -9.22 5.93 -25.34
N ALA A 196 -8.11 5.54 -24.71
CA ALA A 196 -7.83 5.78 -23.29
C ALA A 196 -7.31 7.20 -23.06
#